data_AF-A0A972CRY6-F1
#
_entry.id   AF-A0A972CRY6-F1
#
_cell.length_a   1.000
_cell.length_b   1.000
_cell.length_c   1.000
_cell.angle_alpha   90.00
_cell.angle_beta   90.00
_cell.angle_gamma   90.00
#
_symmetry.space_group_name_H-M   'P 1'
#
loop_
_entity.id
_entity.type
_entity.pdbx_description
1 polymer ?
#
loop_
_entity_poly.entity_id
_entity_poly.type
_entity_poly.pdbx_seq_one_letter_code
_entity_poly.pdbx_strand_id
1 'polypeptide(L)'
;MKKRTKNLLVVCLVLIIVALAICLFYDVLGKSSLSMDDKSINEKKSISNKELSNSERIQILAEDAQFNSINNYRREEFKKVFGEPNDIKVTNYEGCVITEVFFDGLYYQHYKDTIKEQIVFLSVSTSKYKMKFDLDIGVSREYVKNILGEPMKIENGVYIYQYETEVAVDYIKFYFDNDKLVKVEWELGLI
;
A
#
# COMPACT_ATOMS: atom_id res chain seq x y z
N MET A 1 -58.40 0.17 -15.72
CA MET A 1 -57.00 0.66 -15.71
C MET A 1 -56.71 1.81 -14.72
N LYS A 2 -57.40 1.96 -13.57
CA LYS A 2 -57.16 3.06 -12.60
C LYS A 2 -56.52 2.66 -11.26
N LYS A 3 -56.23 1.37 -11.03
CA LYS A 3 -55.74 0.84 -9.73
C LYS A 3 -54.21 0.70 -9.64
N ARG A 4 -53.50 0.49 -10.76
CA ARG A 4 -52.04 0.28 -10.77
C ARG A 4 -51.22 1.57 -10.60
N THR A 5 -51.75 2.72 -11.01
CA THR A 5 -51.07 4.02 -10.86
C THR A 5 -51.06 4.54 -9.42
N LYS A 6 -52.05 4.16 -8.60
CA LYS A 6 -52.11 4.54 -7.18
C LYS A 6 -51.01 3.85 -6.35
N ASN A 7 -50.70 2.58 -6.64
CA ASN A 7 -49.67 1.85 -5.90
C ASN A 7 -48.26 2.37 -6.20
N LEU A 8 -47.99 2.81 -7.43
CA LEU A 8 -46.67 3.38 -7.78
C LEU A 8 -46.45 4.74 -7.11
N LEU A 9 -47.47 5.59 -7.06
CA LEU A 9 -47.42 6.88 -6.35
C LEU A 9 -47.22 6.70 -4.85
N VAL A 10 -47.85 5.70 -4.23
CA VAL A 10 -47.65 5.41 -2.80
C VAL A 10 -46.22 4.91 -2.52
N VAL A 11 -45.67 4.04 -3.38
CA VAL A 11 -44.30 3.55 -3.23
C VAL A 11 -43.27 4.68 -3.38
N CYS A 12 -43.45 5.58 -4.36
CA CYS A 12 -42.57 6.74 -4.52
C CYS A 12 -42.67 7.70 -3.32
N LEU A 13 -43.86 7.91 -2.76
CA LEU A 13 -44.05 8.78 -1.60
C LEU A 13 -43.34 8.21 -0.35
N VAL A 14 -43.41 6.89 -0.14
CA VAL A 14 -42.73 6.22 0.98
C VAL A 14 -41.21 6.34 0.84
N LEU A 15 -40.66 6.18 -0.37
CA LEU A 15 -39.21 6.32 -0.59
C LEU A 15 -38.71 7.75 -0.33
N ILE A 16 -39.50 8.77 -0.68
CA ILE A 16 -39.17 10.17 -0.40
C ILE A 16 -39.20 10.45 1.11
N ILE A 17 -40.19 9.92 1.83
CA ILE A 17 -40.29 10.08 3.29
C ILE A 17 -39.09 9.41 3.99
N VAL A 18 -38.68 8.22 3.54
CA VAL A 18 -37.50 7.52 4.09
C VAL A 18 -36.21 8.31 3.81
N ALA A 19 -36.05 8.87 2.61
CA ALA A 19 -34.90 9.70 2.28
C ALA A 19 -34.85 10.99 3.14
N LEU A 20 -35.99 11.64 3.36
CA LEU A 20 -36.08 12.83 4.22
C LEU A 20 -35.81 12.49 5.69
N ALA A 21 -36.27 11.33 6.19
CA ALA A 21 -35.99 10.88 7.54
C ALA A 21 -34.49 10.60 7.77
N ILE A 22 -33.80 10.03 6.78
CA ILE A 22 -32.34 9.81 6.82
C ILE A 22 -31.61 11.16 6.84
N CYS A 23 -31.99 12.12 6.00
CA CYS A 23 -31.39 13.46 5.99
C CYS A 23 -31.59 14.19 7.34
N LEU A 24 -32.77 14.09 7.94
CA LEU A 24 -33.04 14.67 9.26
C LEU A 24 -32.24 13.96 10.37
N PHE A 25 -31.97 12.65 10.24
CA PHE A 25 -31.12 11.93 11.19
C PHE A 25 -29.65 12.39 11.14
N TYR A 26 -29.14 12.70 9.93
CA TYR A 26 -27.80 13.27 9.77
C TYR A 26 -27.70 14.71 10.29
N ASP A 27 -28.76 15.53 10.15
CA ASP A 27 -28.79 16.87 10.71
C ASP A 27 -28.90 16.89 12.25
N VAL A 28 -29.57 15.89 12.85
CA VAL A 28 -29.66 15.73 14.32
C VAL A 28 -28.34 15.22 14.91
N LEU A 29 -27.62 14.34 14.20
CA LEU A 29 -26.27 13.90 14.60
C LEU A 29 -25.18 14.96 14.31
N GLY A 30 -25.46 15.93 13.45
CA GLY A 30 -24.55 17.01 13.09
C GLY A 30 -24.60 18.27 13.98
N LYS A 31 -25.49 18.34 14.99
CA LYS A 31 -25.71 19.56 15.79
C LYS A 31 -25.55 19.45 17.30
N SER A 32 -25.09 18.33 17.85
CA SER A 32 -24.72 18.25 19.28
C SER A 32 -23.24 18.55 19.48
N SER A 33 -22.87 19.82 19.54
CA SER A 33 -21.65 20.30 20.19
C SER A 33 -22.02 21.20 21.37
N LEU A 34 -21.32 21.01 22.50
CA LEU A 34 -21.30 21.73 23.80
C LEU A 34 -21.85 20.85 24.95
N SER A 35 -21.15 20.57 26.05
CA SER A 35 -19.99 21.27 26.63
C SER A 35 -19.08 20.37 27.49
N MET A 36 -17.78 20.65 27.38
CA MET A 36 -16.75 20.70 28.45
C MET A 36 -16.40 19.42 29.20
N ASP A 37 -15.30 18.78 28.75
CA ASP A 37 -14.11 18.66 29.59
C ASP A 37 -12.89 19.15 28.79
N ASP A 38 -12.26 20.21 29.33
CA ASP A 38 -11.20 21.04 28.75
C ASP A 38 -9.85 20.34 28.59
N LYS A 39 -9.72 19.42 27.62
CA LYS A 39 -8.38 18.83 27.33
C LYS A 39 -8.00 18.52 25.87
N SER A 40 -8.87 18.74 24.89
CA SER A 40 -8.58 18.31 23.49
C SER A 40 -8.51 19.43 22.45
N ILE A 41 -8.69 20.70 22.83
CA ILE A 41 -8.65 21.84 21.89
C ILE A 41 -7.30 22.55 21.99
N ASN A 42 -6.21 21.81 21.75
CA ASN A 42 -4.95 22.42 21.32
C ASN A 42 -4.09 21.52 20.39
N GLU A 43 -4.60 20.39 19.90
CA GLU A 43 -3.84 19.47 19.02
C GLU A 43 -4.11 19.65 17.53
N LYS A 44 -4.69 20.78 17.11
CA LYS A 44 -4.74 21.19 15.69
C LYS A 44 -3.82 22.38 15.34
N LYS A 45 -2.80 22.62 16.17
CA LYS A 45 -1.73 23.56 15.84
C LYS A 45 -0.38 23.19 16.47
N SER A 46 0.03 21.95 16.29
CA SER A 46 1.43 21.56 16.20
C SER A 46 1.52 20.13 15.65
N ILE A 47 1.41 19.97 14.33
CA ILE A 47 2.26 18.94 13.71
C ILE A 47 3.65 19.50 13.91
N SER A 48 4.28 19.14 15.04
CA SER A 48 5.70 19.33 15.19
C SER A 48 6.37 18.69 13.98
N ASN A 49 7.46 19.27 13.52
CA ASN A 49 8.41 18.59 12.65
C ASN A 49 8.94 17.35 13.39
N LYS A 50 8.11 16.32 13.57
CA LYS A 50 8.53 15.04 14.10
C LYS A 50 9.35 14.43 12.97
N GLU A 51 10.66 14.61 13.05
CA GLU A 51 11.57 13.87 12.20
C GLU A 51 11.21 12.39 12.32
N LEU A 52 10.76 11.80 11.21
CA LEU A 52 10.50 10.36 11.16
C LEU A 52 11.79 9.64 11.53
N SER A 53 11.70 8.73 12.49
CA SER A 53 12.77 7.81 12.83
C SER A 53 13.10 6.92 11.63
N ASN A 54 14.31 6.37 11.63
CA ASN A 54 14.77 5.47 10.57
C ASN A 54 13.88 4.24 10.45
N SER A 55 13.44 3.65 11.57
CA SER A 55 12.52 2.51 11.58
C SER A 55 11.14 2.87 11.00
N GLU A 56 10.59 4.05 11.32
CA GLU A 56 9.33 4.52 10.71
C GLU A 56 9.48 4.68 9.18
N ARG A 57 10.63 5.16 8.68
CA ARG A 57 10.88 5.30 7.23
C ARG A 57 11.00 3.95 6.53
N ILE A 58 11.72 2.99 7.13
CA ILE A 58 11.83 1.63 6.59
C ILE A 58 10.45 0.98 6.53
N GLN A 59 9.64 1.14 7.59
CA GLN A 59 8.26 0.62 7.62
C GLN A 59 7.39 1.22 6.50
N ILE A 60 7.42 2.54 6.34
CA ILE A 60 6.68 3.23 5.25
C ILE A 60 7.13 2.72 3.88
N LEU A 61 8.43 2.47 3.68
CA LEU A 61 8.94 1.96 2.41
C LEU A 61 8.49 0.51 2.15
N ALA A 62 8.43 -0.33 3.19
CA ALA A 62 7.87 -1.68 3.08
C ALA A 62 6.37 -1.66 2.77
N GLU A 63 5.62 -0.78 3.44
CA GLU A 63 4.19 -0.62 3.21
C GLU A 63 3.88 -0.02 1.83
N ASP A 64 4.70 0.88 1.29
CA ASP A 64 4.54 1.41 -0.06
C ASP A 64 4.71 0.32 -1.12
N ALA A 65 5.70 -0.57 -0.93
CA ALA A 65 5.86 -1.76 -1.75
C ALA A 65 4.65 -2.69 -1.65
N GLN A 66 4.08 -2.87 -0.46
CA GLN A 66 2.86 -3.66 -0.25
C GLN A 66 1.60 -2.98 -0.80
N PHE A 67 1.43 -1.67 -0.66
CA PHE A 67 0.22 -0.95 -1.09
C PHE A 67 0.15 -0.83 -2.61
N ASN A 68 1.29 -0.58 -3.26
CA ASN A 68 1.39 -0.62 -4.73
C ASN A 68 1.19 -2.04 -5.29
N SER A 69 1.24 -3.08 -4.44
CA SER A 69 1.26 -4.48 -4.87
C SER A 69 -0.01 -5.27 -4.44
N ILE A 70 -0.63 -4.97 -3.30
CA ILE A 70 -1.66 -5.82 -2.67
C ILE A 70 -3.08 -5.21 -2.69
N ASN A 71 -3.26 -3.89 -2.64
CA ASN A 71 -4.58 -3.31 -2.38
C ASN A 71 -5.15 -2.47 -3.53
N ASN A 72 -5.57 -3.14 -4.61
CA ASN A 72 -6.80 -2.88 -5.40
C ASN A 72 -6.70 -3.24 -6.89
N TYR A 73 -5.52 -3.56 -7.40
CA TYR A 73 -5.39 -3.74 -8.83
C TYR A 73 -5.92 -5.10 -9.29
N ARG A 74 -7.23 -5.14 -9.56
CA ARG A 74 -7.80 -6.04 -10.57
C ARG A 74 -6.86 -5.94 -11.78
N ARG A 75 -6.51 -7.07 -12.39
CA ARG A 75 -5.54 -7.22 -13.50
C ARG A 75 -5.56 -6.07 -14.54
N GLU A 76 -6.73 -5.48 -14.79
CA GLU A 76 -6.94 -4.33 -15.69
C GLU A 76 -6.36 -2.99 -15.22
N GLU A 77 -6.33 -2.71 -13.92
CA GLU A 77 -5.74 -1.47 -13.40
C GLU A 77 -4.21 -1.59 -13.31
N PHE A 78 -3.69 -2.79 -13.06
CA PHE A 78 -2.26 -3.06 -13.12
C PHE A 78 -1.69 -2.75 -14.51
N LYS A 79 -2.42 -3.13 -15.57
CA LYS A 79 -2.08 -2.80 -16.96
C LYS A 79 -2.08 -1.30 -17.24
N LYS A 80 -2.99 -0.54 -16.64
CA LYS A 80 -3.05 0.91 -16.80
C LYS A 80 -1.88 1.63 -16.13
N VAL A 81 -1.41 1.12 -14.99
CA VAL A 81 -0.32 1.74 -14.22
C VAL A 81 1.05 1.29 -14.73
N PHE A 82 1.22 0.00 -14.99
CA PHE A 82 2.52 -0.60 -15.27
C PHE A 82 2.73 -1.01 -16.75
N GLY A 83 1.67 -1.05 -17.54
CA GLY A 83 1.68 -1.55 -18.93
C GLY A 83 1.41 -3.06 -19.00
N GLU A 84 1.61 -3.64 -20.18
CA GLU A 84 1.59 -5.10 -20.32
C GLU A 84 2.89 -5.70 -19.74
N PRO A 85 2.80 -6.84 -19.04
CA PRO A 85 4.00 -7.56 -18.61
C PRO A 85 4.76 -8.13 -19.81
N ASN A 86 6.07 -8.19 -19.67
CA ASN A 86 6.97 -8.80 -20.65
C ASN A 86 6.87 -10.33 -20.61
N ASP A 87 6.66 -10.90 -19.41
CA ASP A 87 6.54 -12.34 -19.20
C ASP A 87 5.70 -12.64 -17.95
N ILE A 88 5.03 -13.79 -17.95
CA ILE A 88 4.30 -14.31 -16.80
C ILE A 88 4.57 -15.81 -16.69
N LYS A 89 5.09 -16.25 -15.54
CA LYS A 89 5.28 -17.67 -15.24
C LYS A 89 4.34 -18.09 -14.13
N VAL A 90 3.71 -19.25 -14.30
CA VAL A 90 2.78 -19.81 -13.31
C VAL A 90 3.28 -21.19 -12.92
N THR A 91 3.58 -21.35 -11.63
CA THR A 91 4.02 -22.61 -11.04
C THR A 91 2.95 -23.08 -10.06
N ASN A 92 2.51 -24.33 -10.21
CA ASN A 92 1.57 -24.95 -9.29
C ASN A 92 2.33 -25.93 -8.39
N TYR A 93 2.14 -25.83 -7.09
CA TYR A 93 2.80 -26.69 -6.11
C TYR A 93 1.81 -27.05 -4.99
N GLU A 94 1.48 -28.33 -4.82
CA GLU A 94 0.74 -28.86 -3.66
C GLU A 94 -0.44 -28.01 -3.14
N GLY A 95 -1.28 -27.48 -4.05
CA GLY A 95 -2.46 -26.67 -3.69
C GLY A 95 -2.22 -25.16 -3.60
N CYS A 96 -1.00 -24.69 -3.86
CA CYS A 96 -0.68 -23.28 -4.07
C CYS A 96 -0.27 -23.00 -5.52
N VAL A 97 -0.41 -21.73 -5.89
CA VAL A 97 -0.05 -21.16 -7.19
C VAL A 97 0.88 -19.99 -6.94
N ILE A 98 2.08 -20.07 -7.50
CA ILE A 98 3.02 -18.96 -7.55
C ILE A 98 2.97 -18.38 -8.96
N THR A 99 2.61 -17.11 -9.06
CA THR A 99 2.64 -16.34 -10.31
C THR A 99 3.78 -15.35 -10.25
N GLU A 100 4.73 -15.49 -11.16
CA GLU A 100 5.84 -14.58 -11.33
C GLU A 100 5.55 -13.66 -12.50
N VAL A 101 5.64 -12.34 -12.29
CA VAL A 101 5.31 -11.35 -13.32
C VAL A 101 6.50 -10.44 -13.55
N PHE A 102 6.88 -10.31 -14.81
CA PHE A 102 8.06 -9.56 -15.24
C PHE A 102 7.65 -8.37 -16.10
N PHE A 103 8.13 -7.19 -15.73
CA PHE A 103 8.07 -5.96 -16.51
C PHE A 103 9.50 -5.48 -16.80
N ASP A 104 9.62 -4.40 -17.57
CA ASP A 104 10.90 -3.74 -17.79
C ASP A 104 11.40 -3.08 -16.49
N GLY A 105 12.25 -3.81 -15.75
CA GLY A 105 12.87 -3.37 -14.50
C GLY A 105 11.96 -3.43 -13.26
N LEU A 106 10.83 -4.13 -13.33
CA LEU A 106 9.99 -4.49 -12.18
C LEU A 106 9.67 -5.99 -12.25
N TYR A 107 9.78 -6.66 -11.12
CA TYR A 107 9.43 -8.07 -10.98
C TYR A 107 8.73 -8.28 -9.65
N TYR A 108 7.70 -9.13 -9.63
CA TYR A 108 7.10 -9.57 -8.37
C TYR A 108 6.66 -11.03 -8.44
N GLN A 109 6.64 -11.66 -7.27
CA GLN A 109 6.06 -12.98 -7.07
C GLN A 109 4.79 -12.88 -6.26
N HIS A 110 3.73 -13.48 -6.78
CA HIS A 110 2.42 -13.52 -6.18
C HIS A 110 2.08 -14.95 -5.78
N TYR A 111 1.86 -15.16 -4.49
CA TYR A 111 1.45 -16.43 -3.91
C TYR A 111 -0.06 -16.47 -3.72
N LYS A 112 -0.66 -17.59 -4.09
CA LYS A 112 -2.08 -17.85 -3.86
C LYS A 112 -2.32 -19.30 -3.46
N ASP A 113 -3.08 -19.51 -2.39
CA ASP A 113 -3.66 -20.81 -2.03
C ASP A 113 -5.17 -20.67 -1.76
N THR A 114 -5.77 -21.67 -1.11
CA THR A 114 -7.21 -21.66 -0.79
C THR A 114 -7.63 -20.65 0.28
N ILE A 115 -6.68 -20.15 1.07
CA ILE A 115 -6.90 -19.31 2.26
C ILE A 115 -6.36 -17.90 2.00
N LYS A 116 -5.27 -17.78 1.26
CA LYS A 116 -4.48 -16.56 1.16
C LYS A 116 -4.07 -16.23 -0.28
N GLU A 117 -3.98 -14.93 -0.56
CA GLU A 117 -3.49 -14.35 -1.80
C GLU A 117 -2.66 -13.11 -1.45
N GLN A 118 -1.38 -13.07 -1.80
CA GLN A 118 -0.48 -11.94 -1.50
C GLN A 118 0.78 -11.93 -2.36
N ILE A 119 1.44 -10.78 -2.44
CA ILE A 119 2.77 -10.68 -3.03
C ILE A 119 3.81 -11.00 -1.96
N VAL A 120 4.74 -11.89 -2.31
CA VAL A 120 5.76 -12.42 -1.41
C VAL A 120 7.15 -11.92 -1.74
N PHE A 121 7.31 -11.34 -2.93
CA PHE A 121 8.57 -10.77 -3.37
C PHE A 121 8.32 -9.63 -4.35
N LEU A 122 9.11 -8.56 -4.23
CA LEU A 122 9.12 -7.43 -5.15
C LEU A 122 10.57 -7.05 -5.46
N SER A 123 10.86 -6.73 -6.71
CA SER A 123 12.15 -6.20 -7.15
C SER A 123 11.97 -5.06 -8.13
N VAL A 124 12.69 -3.96 -7.90
CA VAL A 124 12.76 -2.80 -8.80
C VAL A 124 14.20 -2.55 -9.20
N SER A 125 14.47 -2.40 -10.50
CA SER A 125 15.82 -2.19 -11.05
C SER A 125 15.89 -1.13 -12.15
N THR A 126 14.84 -0.32 -12.30
CA THR A 126 14.83 0.84 -13.22
C THR A 126 14.27 2.08 -12.53
N SER A 127 14.67 3.26 -12.99
CA SER A 127 14.20 4.55 -12.48
C SER A 127 12.77 4.92 -12.91
N LYS A 128 12.12 4.07 -13.72
CA LYS A 128 10.72 4.21 -14.16
C LYS A 128 9.75 4.09 -12.99
N TYR A 129 10.08 3.26 -12.01
CA TYR A 129 9.24 3.02 -10.84
C TYR A 129 9.76 3.87 -9.68
N LYS A 130 8.96 4.85 -9.28
CA LYS A 130 9.30 5.80 -8.24
C LYS A 130 9.08 5.20 -6.87
N MET A 131 10.05 5.42 -5.98
CA MET A 131 10.00 4.95 -4.59
C MET A 131 9.80 6.12 -3.63
N LYS A 132 9.28 5.83 -2.43
CA LYS A 132 9.19 6.83 -1.36
C LYS A 132 10.56 7.38 -0.98
N PHE A 133 10.55 8.60 -0.47
CA PHE A 133 11.75 9.34 -0.03
C PHE A 133 12.79 9.53 -1.14
N ASP A 134 12.34 9.53 -2.40
CA ASP A 134 13.18 9.68 -3.59
C ASP A 134 14.33 8.66 -3.64
N LEU A 135 14.13 7.47 -3.05
CA LEU A 135 15.09 6.35 -3.06
C LEU A 135 15.10 5.61 -4.40
N ASP A 136 15.05 6.35 -5.50
CA ASP A 136 15.00 5.85 -6.86
C ASP A 136 16.30 5.18 -7.30
N ILE A 137 16.22 4.29 -8.29
CA ILE A 137 17.40 3.75 -8.97
C ILE A 137 18.29 4.90 -9.48
N GLY A 138 19.58 4.85 -9.13
CA GLY A 138 20.59 5.86 -9.44
C GLY A 138 21.00 6.76 -8.27
N VAL A 139 20.31 6.73 -7.12
CA VAL A 139 20.79 7.44 -5.92
C VAL A 139 22.09 6.86 -5.37
N SER A 140 22.87 7.65 -4.63
CA SER A 140 24.11 7.15 -4.04
C SER A 140 23.84 6.27 -2.82
N ARG A 141 24.80 5.39 -2.50
CA ARG A 141 24.81 4.62 -1.26
C ARG A 141 24.71 5.50 -0.02
N GLU A 142 25.44 6.61 -0.01
CA GLU A 142 25.41 7.60 1.07
C GLU A 142 24.00 8.21 1.24
N TYR A 143 23.31 8.50 0.14
CA TYR A 143 21.95 9.02 0.19
C TYR A 143 20.99 8.02 0.86
N VAL A 144 21.07 6.74 0.48
CA VAL A 144 20.26 5.67 1.12
C VAL A 144 20.49 5.64 2.63
N LYS A 145 21.76 5.72 3.08
CA LYS A 145 22.10 5.76 4.51
C LYS A 145 21.58 7.00 5.22
N ASN A 146 21.63 8.16 4.57
CA ASN A 146 21.15 9.40 5.16
C ASN A 146 19.63 9.39 5.35
N ILE A 147 18.91 8.71 4.45
CA ILE A 147 17.46 8.59 4.53
C ILE A 147 17.03 7.50 5.50
N LEU A 148 17.63 6.30 5.45
CA LEU A 148 17.18 5.12 6.19
C LEU A 148 18.04 4.78 7.42
N GLY A 149 19.14 5.48 7.64
CA GLY A 149 20.14 5.14 8.65
C GLY A 149 21.09 4.04 8.21
N GLU A 150 21.88 3.55 9.17
CA GLU A 150 22.76 2.42 8.96
C GLU A 150 21.96 1.13 8.68
N PRO A 151 22.36 0.34 7.68
CA PRO A 151 21.74 -0.97 7.47
C PRO A 151 22.05 -1.89 8.65
N MET A 152 21.15 -2.83 8.92
CA MET A 152 21.38 -3.88 9.91
C MET A 152 22.62 -4.70 9.56
N LYS A 153 22.75 -5.05 8.28
CA LYS A 153 23.84 -5.88 7.76
C LYS A 153 24.26 -5.39 6.40
N ILE A 154 25.56 -5.51 6.12
CA ILE A 154 26.13 -5.34 4.78
C ILE A 154 26.71 -6.69 4.36
N GLU A 155 26.22 -7.23 3.25
CA GLU A 155 26.66 -8.53 2.73
C GLU A 155 27.01 -8.39 1.24
N ASN A 156 28.27 -8.67 0.88
CA ASN A 156 28.76 -8.52 -0.50
C ASN A 156 28.42 -7.15 -1.12
N GLY A 157 28.45 -6.08 -0.32
CA GLY A 157 28.12 -4.73 -0.76
C GLY A 157 26.63 -4.39 -0.84
N VAL A 158 25.74 -5.34 -0.53
CA VAL A 158 24.28 -5.16 -0.43
C VAL A 158 23.94 -4.64 0.96
N TYR A 159 23.07 -3.62 1.02
CA TYR A 159 22.57 -3.09 2.29
C TYR A 159 21.26 -3.76 2.65
N ILE A 160 21.19 -4.34 3.84
CA ILE A 160 20.03 -5.09 4.32
C ILE A 160 19.42 -4.34 5.50
N TYR A 161 18.18 -3.91 5.32
CA TYR A 161 17.37 -3.27 6.35
C TYR A 161 16.28 -4.23 6.79
N GLN A 162 16.07 -4.35 8.09
CA GLN A 162 14.99 -5.15 8.68
C GLN A 162 13.78 -4.27 8.94
N TYR A 163 12.59 -4.83 8.73
CA TYR A 163 11.34 -4.26 9.24
C TYR A 163 10.49 -5.37 9.86
N GLU A 164 9.51 -4.96 10.66
CA GLU A 164 8.63 -5.86 11.38
C GLU A 164 7.23 -5.73 10.80
N THR A 165 6.62 -6.87 10.49
CA THR A 165 5.18 -6.97 10.26
C THR A 165 4.53 -7.49 11.53
N GLU A 166 3.20 -7.54 11.57
CA GLU A 166 2.48 -8.08 12.74
C GLU A 166 2.86 -9.54 13.07
N VAL A 167 3.39 -10.29 12.10
CA VAL A 167 3.59 -11.75 12.22
C VAL A 167 4.98 -12.24 11.82
N ALA A 168 5.80 -11.41 11.18
CA ALA A 168 7.11 -11.81 10.68
C ALA A 168 8.12 -10.65 10.67
N VAL A 169 9.40 -11.04 10.67
CA VAL A 169 10.53 -10.15 10.45
C VAL A 169 10.98 -10.31 9.01
N ASP A 170 10.98 -9.20 8.28
CA ASP A 170 11.25 -9.17 6.83
C ASP A 170 12.36 -8.18 6.49
N TYR A 171 12.81 -8.20 5.22
CA TYR A 171 13.98 -7.44 4.78
C TYR A 171 13.76 -6.66 3.48
N ILE A 172 14.37 -5.46 3.44
CA ILE A 172 14.59 -4.68 2.23
C ILE A 172 16.08 -4.71 1.90
N LYS A 173 16.42 -5.07 0.66
CA LYS A 173 17.80 -5.21 0.18
C LYS A 173 18.08 -4.18 -0.90
N PHE A 174 19.13 -3.38 -0.71
CA PHE A 174 19.58 -2.37 -1.68
C PHE A 174 20.90 -2.81 -2.30
N TYR A 175 20.92 -2.92 -3.62
CA TYR A 175 22.06 -3.36 -4.41
C TYR A 175 22.70 -2.18 -5.13
N PHE A 176 24.01 -2.10 -5.09
CA PHE A 176 24.75 -0.96 -5.64
C PHE A 176 25.79 -1.42 -6.65
N ASP A 177 25.93 -0.66 -7.73
CA ASP A 177 27.06 -0.74 -8.66
C ASP A 177 27.69 0.64 -8.81
N ASN A 178 29.02 0.75 -8.74
CA ASN A 178 29.76 2.01 -8.79
C ASN A 178 29.15 3.11 -7.87
N ASP A 179 28.78 2.70 -6.65
CA ASP A 179 28.14 3.52 -5.62
C ASP A 179 26.71 4.03 -5.95
N LYS A 180 26.11 3.54 -7.03
CA LYS A 180 24.77 3.89 -7.48
C LYS A 180 23.80 2.74 -7.21
N LEU A 181 22.63 3.06 -6.66
CA LEU A 181 21.56 2.10 -6.44
C LEU A 181 21.10 1.55 -7.80
N VAL A 182 21.18 0.23 -7.98
CA VAL A 182 20.79 -0.44 -9.24
C VAL A 182 19.60 -1.37 -9.08
N LYS A 183 19.32 -1.83 -7.86
CA LYS A 183 18.18 -2.69 -7.56
C LYS A 183 17.76 -2.58 -6.10
N VAL A 184 16.46 -2.67 -5.85
CA VAL A 184 15.86 -2.83 -4.52
C VAL A 184 14.98 -4.07 -4.53
N GLU A 185 15.09 -4.89 -3.48
CA GLU A 185 14.25 -6.07 -3.30
C GLU A 185 13.57 -6.04 -1.93
N TRP A 186 12.31 -6.48 -1.91
CA TRP A 186 11.54 -6.70 -0.69
C TRP A 186 11.19 -8.18 -0.60
N GLU A 187 11.57 -8.81 0.51
CA GLU A 187 11.09 -10.13 0.90
C GLU A 187 9.88 -9.90 1.79
N LEU A 188 8.68 -10.07 1.22
CA LEU A 188 7.42 -9.86 1.92
C LEU A 188 7.00 -11.23 2.46
N GLY A 189 7.25 -11.50 3.74
CA GLY A 189 7.03 -12.80 4.35
C GLY A 189 5.62 -13.32 4.11
N LEU A 190 5.44 -14.64 4.20
CA LEU A 190 4.11 -15.21 4.19
C LEU A 190 3.41 -14.83 5.51
N ILE A 191 2.64 -13.73 5.49
CA ILE A 191 1.83 -13.29 6.65
C ILE A 191 0.74 -14.32 6.98
#